data_AF-A0A2M7KKU2-F1
#
_entry.id   AF-A0A2M7KKU2-F1
#
_cell.length_a   1.000
_cell.length_b   1.000
_cell.length_c   1.000
_cell.angle_alpha   90.00
_cell.angle_beta   90.00
_cell.angle_gamma   90.00
#
_symmetry.space_group_name_H-M   'P 1'
#
loop_
_entity.id
_entity.type
_entity.pdbx_description
1 polymer ?
#
loop_
_entity_poly.entity_id
_entity_poly.type
_entity_poly.pdbx_seq_one_letter_code
_entity_poly.pdbx_strand_id
1 'polypeptide(L)'
;MIGAGDAWRRGAPTDPKGKWVDFRVPLYTSANARFLDVQFHSYSHAHVVAYDGCDWRRLTQFVRDTGPYTTGDQWDLHRSFLSDGDRPNGRCGGWTGYGSSGAGVQHFIWNGLFHRVGYMNIFWQYACLNPDLTFSQSAKDMSVAFTELRDGLGMLLNHARRQPTPVAVHYSLASCHGATILGQDADWDAARANTIALLNDLGWQFSFVSTPQLEADELAKRGYRALVLPWSVALSDKEVAALTQFVEAGGSLLVWGDAGSMDEHCAARPASALAELLKTVPKGDGPIRGGRVGKGRVAVAQVLASDYAKQSTAESAAALRQALTESLRSVGRDLPCQVLDAKEQPLLQCQRTYFRDGDATYVCLLRDNLAGQRVGCPEGVEYVRDTGDAAKPELITIRLRQPAEVYDVRLGKYLGKSDRIETTIASAEPKVFALLAGKGTSLTVGTGEAALGKPLALEVAVRAEARHWAPHVVQVEVARPDGALPPLYARNLLVGETPAALVIPFAFNDPAGTWTVRVRDVASGVSETCPVGVK
;
A
#
# COMPACT_ATOMS: atom_id res chain seq x y z
N MET A 1 31.49 -10.01 -8.94
CA MET A 1 30.62 -10.72 -9.91
C MET A 1 31.49 -11.62 -10.77
N ILE A 2 31.44 -12.93 -10.52
CA ILE A 2 31.83 -13.96 -11.50
C ILE A 2 30.50 -14.57 -11.94
N GLY A 3 30.26 -14.61 -13.25
CA GLY A 3 28.96 -14.92 -13.84
C GLY A 3 28.45 -16.32 -13.47
N ALA A 4 27.24 -16.38 -12.92
CA ALA A 4 26.51 -17.62 -12.65
C ALA A 4 26.02 -18.34 -13.93
N GLY A 5 26.17 -17.73 -15.11
CA GLY A 5 25.70 -18.27 -16.39
C GLY A 5 26.47 -19.49 -16.91
N ASP A 6 27.76 -19.64 -16.57
CA ASP A 6 28.59 -20.71 -17.16
C ASP A 6 28.55 -22.03 -16.38
N ALA A 7 28.06 -22.02 -15.13
CA ALA A 7 27.95 -23.24 -14.33
C ALA A 7 26.78 -24.13 -14.77
N TRP A 8 25.72 -23.57 -15.37
CA TRP A 8 24.54 -24.30 -15.81
C TRP A 8 24.73 -25.13 -17.09
N ARG A 9 25.78 -24.85 -17.88
CA ARG A 9 26.04 -25.54 -19.17
C ARG A 9 26.85 -26.84 -19.06
N ARG A 10 27.41 -27.15 -17.89
CA ARG A 10 28.12 -28.42 -17.65
C ARG A 10 27.26 -29.25 -16.72
N GLY A 11 26.70 -30.35 -17.24
CA GLY A 11 25.70 -31.18 -16.59
C GLY A 11 25.87 -31.31 -15.07
N ALA A 12 24.81 -30.96 -14.34
CA ALA A 12 24.76 -31.03 -12.90
C ALA A 12 24.98 -32.48 -12.42
N PRO A 13 25.68 -32.71 -11.30
CA PRO A 13 25.88 -34.05 -10.77
C PRO A 13 24.55 -34.63 -10.27
N THR A 14 24.17 -35.78 -10.80
CA THR A 14 23.04 -36.59 -10.34
C THR A 14 23.47 -37.51 -9.19
N ASP A 15 22.58 -37.73 -8.22
CA ASP A 15 22.65 -38.87 -7.30
C ASP A 15 22.67 -40.18 -8.13
N PRO A 16 23.41 -41.24 -7.72
CA PRO A 16 23.42 -42.55 -8.39
C PRO A 16 22.04 -43.20 -8.63
N LYS A 17 20.93 -42.66 -8.09
CA LYS A 17 19.54 -43.07 -8.33
C LYS A 17 18.76 -42.18 -9.31
N GLY A 18 19.38 -41.20 -9.96
CA GLY A 18 18.76 -40.41 -11.04
C GLY A 18 17.60 -39.49 -10.61
N LYS A 19 17.47 -39.20 -9.30
CA LYS A 19 16.57 -38.14 -8.82
C LYS A 19 17.27 -36.79 -8.92
N TRP A 20 16.55 -35.80 -9.44
CA TRP A 20 16.95 -34.40 -9.34
C TRP A 20 17.17 -34.05 -7.87
N VAL A 21 18.37 -33.56 -7.56
CA VAL A 21 18.63 -32.94 -6.26
C VAL A 21 17.84 -31.65 -6.27
N ASP A 22 16.85 -31.55 -5.39
CA ASP A 22 16.11 -30.33 -5.10
C ASP A 22 17.12 -29.27 -4.62
N PHE A 23 17.66 -28.47 -5.55
CA PHE A 23 18.42 -27.26 -5.25
C PHE A 23 17.44 -26.18 -4.77
N ARG A 24 16.70 -26.46 -3.69
CA ARG A 24 16.37 -25.40 -2.74
C ARG A 24 17.70 -24.84 -2.34
N VAL A 25 18.07 -23.68 -2.86
CA VAL A 25 19.20 -22.91 -2.35
C VAL A 25 18.89 -22.66 -0.86
N PRO A 26 19.54 -23.36 0.09
CA PRO A 26 19.27 -23.20 1.50
C PRO A 26 20.05 -21.99 2.06
N LEU A 27 20.58 -21.11 1.20
CA LEU A 27 21.48 -20.05 1.65
C LEU A 27 20.78 -18.91 2.40
N TYR A 28 19.44 -18.80 2.32
CA TYR A 28 18.67 -17.87 3.16
C TYR A 28 17.56 -18.52 3.99
N THR A 29 17.08 -19.72 3.63
CA THR A 29 15.86 -20.30 4.24
C THR A 29 16.09 -21.54 5.11
N SER A 30 17.34 -22.02 5.27
CA SER A 30 17.67 -23.12 6.19
C SER A 30 18.57 -22.70 7.36
N ALA A 31 18.45 -21.46 7.84
CA ALA A 31 18.85 -21.19 9.21
C ALA A 31 17.80 -21.85 10.12
N ASN A 32 18.24 -22.78 10.97
CA ASN A 32 17.46 -23.39 12.04
C ASN A 32 16.73 -22.33 12.87
N ALA A 33 15.50 -21.96 12.50
CA ALA A 33 14.65 -21.05 13.26
C ALA A 33 13.93 -21.80 14.39
N ARG A 34 14.73 -22.38 15.30
CA ARG A 34 14.33 -22.65 16.69
C ARG A 34 15.29 -21.88 17.59
N PHE A 35 15.22 -20.57 17.50
CA PHE A 35 15.80 -19.68 18.49
C PHE A 35 14.68 -18.81 19.04
N LEU A 36 14.84 -18.44 20.31
CA LEU A 36 13.97 -17.60 21.13
C LEU A 36 13.33 -16.45 20.33
N ASP A 37 12.23 -15.88 20.84
CA ASP A 37 11.41 -14.78 20.31
C ASP A 37 12.24 -13.52 19.91
N VAL A 38 13.11 -13.67 18.91
CA VAL A 38 14.04 -12.70 18.37
C VAL A 38 13.38 -12.16 17.10
N GLN A 39 13.12 -10.86 17.09
CA GLN A 39 12.64 -10.18 15.90
C GLN A 39 13.76 -10.16 14.87
N PHE A 40 13.68 -11.04 13.86
CA PHE A 40 14.53 -10.94 12.68
C PHE A 40 14.03 -9.82 11.79
N HIS A 41 14.96 -9.01 11.28
CA HIS A 41 14.70 -7.99 10.26
C HIS A 41 15.40 -8.43 8.97
N SER A 42 14.67 -8.48 7.85
CA SER A 42 15.22 -8.94 6.56
C SER A 42 15.30 -7.80 5.54
N TYR A 43 16.46 -7.73 4.88
CA TYR A 43 16.68 -6.93 3.67
C TYR A 43 16.78 -7.87 2.46
N SER A 44 16.24 -7.45 1.34
CA SER A 44 16.13 -8.26 0.14
C SER A 44 16.66 -7.57 -1.10
N HIS A 45 16.92 -8.36 -2.14
CA HIS A 45 17.10 -7.85 -3.49
C HIS A 45 15.86 -7.06 -3.95
N ALA A 46 16.08 -6.13 -4.87
CA ALA A 46 15.05 -5.23 -5.38
C ALA A 46 13.88 -5.95 -6.08
N HIS A 47 14.01 -7.19 -6.55
CA HIS A 47 13.00 -7.85 -7.38
C HIS A 47 12.62 -9.24 -6.86
N VAL A 48 11.38 -9.68 -7.14
CA VAL A 48 11.03 -11.11 -7.07
C VAL A 48 11.68 -11.79 -8.27
N VAL A 49 12.68 -12.64 -8.04
CA VAL A 49 13.40 -13.35 -9.11
C VAL A 49 13.49 -14.84 -8.80
N ALA A 50 13.69 -15.64 -9.86
CA ALA A 50 13.72 -17.10 -9.75
C ALA A 50 14.95 -17.69 -9.03
N TYR A 51 15.96 -16.88 -8.73
CA TYR A 51 17.30 -17.37 -8.37
C TYR A 51 17.90 -16.77 -7.09
N ASP A 52 17.22 -15.84 -6.41
CA ASP A 52 17.71 -15.26 -5.14
C ASP A 52 17.24 -16.04 -3.89
N GLY A 53 16.33 -17.01 -4.07
CA GLY A 53 15.77 -17.84 -3.00
C GLY A 53 14.77 -17.12 -2.10
N CYS A 54 14.30 -15.93 -2.48
CA CYS A 54 13.41 -15.12 -1.66
C CYS A 54 11.92 -15.41 -1.93
N ASP A 55 11.36 -16.36 -1.20
CA ASP A 55 9.91 -16.55 -1.10
C ASP A 55 9.33 -15.63 -0.04
N TRP A 56 8.71 -14.52 -0.45
CA TRP A 56 8.16 -13.53 0.48
C TRP A 56 7.07 -14.11 1.36
N ARG A 57 6.21 -14.99 0.83
CA ARG A 57 5.17 -15.61 1.66
C ARG A 57 5.78 -16.50 2.74
N ARG A 58 6.85 -17.22 2.41
CA ARG A 58 7.53 -18.07 3.39
C ARG A 58 8.33 -17.25 4.39
N LEU A 59 9.06 -16.23 3.96
CA LEU A 59 9.87 -15.37 4.82
C LEU A 59 9.03 -14.62 5.85
N THR A 60 7.87 -14.12 5.45
CA THR A 60 6.92 -13.41 6.33
C THR A 60 6.28 -14.30 7.40
N GLN A 61 6.45 -15.63 7.33
CA GLN A 61 6.13 -16.56 8.44
C GLN A 61 7.20 -16.59 9.53
N PHE A 62 8.36 -15.99 9.33
CA PHE A 62 9.44 -16.00 10.32
C PHE A 62 9.85 -14.59 10.72
N VAL A 63 9.71 -13.64 9.79
CA VAL A 63 10.04 -12.23 9.97
C VAL A 63 8.79 -11.44 10.36
N ARG A 64 8.91 -10.53 11.33
CA ARG A 64 7.83 -9.62 11.75
C ARG A 64 8.08 -8.16 11.35
N ASP A 65 9.28 -7.86 10.86
CA ASP A 65 9.67 -6.52 10.44
C ASP A 65 10.53 -6.60 9.17
N THR A 66 10.09 -5.96 8.09
CA THR A 66 10.77 -6.02 6.79
C THR A 66 11.03 -4.62 6.26
N GLY A 67 12.20 -4.36 5.67
CA GLY A 67 12.49 -3.11 4.97
C GLY A 67 12.60 -3.30 3.44
N PRO A 68 11.48 -3.56 2.73
CA PRO A 68 11.50 -3.78 1.27
C PRO A 68 11.72 -2.49 0.46
N TYR A 69 12.15 -2.68 -0.79
CA TYR A 69 12.12 -1.66 -1.85
C TYR A 69 10.73 -1.58 -2.51
N THR A 70 10.50 -0.62 -3.41
CA THR A 70 9.25 -0.53 -4.18
C THR A 70 9.23 -1.41 -5.43
N THR A 71 10.40 -1.78 -5.91
CA THR A 71 10.62 -2.63 -7.09
C THR A 71 9.99 -4.01 -6.88
N GLY A 72 9.43 -4.57 -7.96
CA GLY A 72 8.74 -5.86 -7.93
C GLY A 72 7.51 -5.91 -7.01
N ASP A 73 6.87 -4.76 -6.77
CA ASP A 73 5.63 -4.62 -5.99
C ASP A 73 5.75 -5.13 -4.54
N GLN A 74 6.97 -5.09 -3.97
CA GLN A 74 7.23 -5.64 -2.66
C GLN A 74 6.40 -4.98 -1.56
N TRP A 75 6.09 -3.68 -1.63
CA TRP A 75 5.21 -3.05 -0.64
C TRP A 75 3.83 -3.70 -0.59
N ASP A 76 3.24 -4.02 -1.74
CA ASP A 76 1.96 -4.73 -1.79
C ASP A 76 2.07 -6.19 -1.33
N LEU A 77 3.15 -6.88 -1.71
CA LEU A 77 3.41 -8.27 -1.27
C LEU A 77 3.58 -8.35 0.25
N HIS A 78 4.45 -7.52 0.81
CA HIS A 78 4.72 -7.46 2.25
C HIS A 78 3.50 -6.98 3.02
N ARG A 79 2.77 -5.97 2.53
CA ARG A 79 1.49 -5.57 3.11
C ARG A 79 0.51 -6.73 3.13
N SER A 80 0.37 -7.48 2.03
CA SER A 80 -0.60 -8.58 1.91
C SER A 80 -0.29 -9.78 2.82
N PHE A 81 1.00 -10.08 3.04
CA PHE A 81 1.43 -11.23 3.84
C PHE A 81 1.75 -10.90 5.30
N LEU A 82 2.09 -9.65 5.61
CA LEU A 82 2.37 -9.17 6.98
C LEU A 82 1.26 -8.27 7.50
N SER A 83 1.19 -7.02 7.04
CA SER A 83 0.41 -5.94 7.67
C SER A 83 -1.10 -6.18 7.62
N ASP A 84 -1.59 -6.71 6.50
CA ASP A 84 -2.98 -7.10 6.26
C ASP A 84 -3.15 -8.63 6.33
N GLY A 85 -2.06 -9.36 6.55
CA GLY A 85 -1.99 -10.82 6.47
C GLY A 85 -2.18 -11.52 7.80
N ASP A 86 -1.52 -12.67 7.95
CA ASP A 86 -1.75 -13.62 9.03
C ASP A 86 -1.08 -13.21 10.36
N ARG A 87 -0.44 -12.03 10.40
CA ARG A 87 0.49 -11.60 11.46
C ARG A 87 -0.01 -10.32 12.14
N PRO A 88 -0.82 -10.42 13.22
CA PRO A 88 -1.06 -9.27 14.06
C PRO A 88 0.29 -8.74 14.59
N ASN A 89 0.55 -7.45 14.37
CA ASN A 89 1.80 -6.73 14.67
C ASN A 89 2.97 -6.89 13.68
N GLY A 90 2.76 -7.50 12.51
CA GLY A 90 3.75 -7.42 11.41
C GLY A 90 3.93 -5.97 10.95
N ARG A 91 5.18 -5.56 10.70
CA ARG A 91 5.53 -4.21 10.23
C ARG A 91 6.23 -4.29 8.87
N CYS A 92 5.76 -3.45 7.95
CA CYS A 92 6.43 -3.17 6.69
C CYS A 92 7.08 -1.80 6.79
N GLY A 93 8.40 -1.73 6.61
CA GLY A 93 9.16 -0.50 6.41
C GLY A 93 9.36 -0.20 4.93
N GLY A 94 10.19 0.77 4.63
CA GLY A 94 10.58 1.11 3.28
C GLY A 94 11.90 1.85 3.25
N TRP A 95 12.50 1.97 2.07
CA TRP A 95 13.73 2.74 1.87
C TRP A 95 13.46 3.97 1.03
N THR A 96 13.97 5.11 1.47
CA THR A 96 13.94 6.37 0.73
C THR A 96 15.28 7.10 0.83
N GLY A 97 15.39 8.26 0.19
CA GLY A 97 16.61 9.06 0.13
C GLY A 97 17.25 9.01 -1.26
N TYR A 98 18.53 8.61 -1.32
CA TYR A 98 19.34 8.55 -2.55
C TYR A 98 19.51 9.89 -3.26
N GLY A 99 19.41 11.00 -2.52
CA GLY A 99 19.48 12.34 -3.08
C GLY A 99 18.23 12.76 -3.86
N SER A 100 17.17 11.95 -3.83
CA SER A 100 15.89 12.27 -4.45
C SER A 100 15.28 13.53 -3.83
N SER A 101 14.77 14.43 -4.66
CA SER A 101 14.23 15.73 -4.26
C SER A 101 12.96 16.05 -5.04
N GLY A 102 12.27 17.14 -4.69
CA GLY A 102 11.08 17.61 -5.38
C GLY A 102 9.80 16.87 -5.00
N ALA A 103 8.79 16.93 -5.87
CA ALA A 103 7.49 16.34 -5.62
C ALA A 103 7.57 14.79 -5.65
N GLY A 104 8.47 14.23 -6.46
CA GLY A 104 8.66 12.78 -6.54
C GLY A 104 9.00 12.11 -5.21
N VAL A 105 9.88 12.71 -4.39
CA VAL A 105 10.24 12.13 -3.07
C VAL A 105 9.09 12.24 -2.07
N GLN A 106 8.31 13.33 -2.13
CA GLN A 106 7.11 13.48 -1.29
C GLN A 106 6.05 12.45 -1.68
N HIS A 107 5.77 12.30 -2.98
CA HIS A 107 4.88 11.27 -3.51
C HIS A 107 5.31 9.88 -3.05
N PHE A 108 6.60 9.56 -3.10
CA PHE A 108 7.12 8.27 -2.63
C PHE A 108 6.81 8.02 -1.14
N ILE A 109 7.00 9.02 -0.28
CA ILE A 109 6.71 8.92 1.16
C ILE A 109 5.21 8.70 1.40
N TRP A 110 4.36 9.46 0.70
CA TRP A 110 2.90 9.33 0.76
C TRP A 110 2.41 7.98 0.24
N ASN A 111 3.00 7.50 -0.86
CA ASN A 111 2.75 6.18 -1.41
C ASN A 111 3.00 5.10 -0.35
N GLY A 112 4.10 5.20 0.40
CA GLY A 112 4.41 4.29 1.49
C GLY A 112 3.29 4.22 2.53
N LEU A 113 2.81 5.38 3.01
CA LEU A 113 1.72 5.43 3.99
C LEU A 113 0.45 4.73 3.48
N PHE A 114 0.06 4.94 2.23
CA PHE A 114 -1.12 4.31 1.63
C PHE A 114 -0.97 2.79 1.45
N HIS A 115 0.27 2.31 1.35
CA HIS A 115 0.64 0.90 1.35
C HIS A 115 0.91 0.33 2.75
N ARG A 116 0.58 1.05 3.84
CA ARG A 116 0.81 0.62 5.22
C ARG A 116 2.30 0.38 5.53
N VAL A 117 3.18 1.15 4.89
CA VAL A 117 4.58 1.27 5.28
C VAL A 117 4.66 2.12 6.55
N GLY A 118 4.97 1.48 7.68
CA GLY A 118 4.93 2.07 9.01
C GLY A 118 6.13 2.95 9.36
N TYR A 119 7.23 2.83 8.62
CA TYR A 119 8.42 3.67 8.78
C TYR A 119 9.27 3.69 7.50
N MET A 120 10.09 4.72 7.35
CA MET A 120 11.03 4.86 6.24
C MET A 120 12.47 4.92 6.76
N ASN A 121 13.31 4.04 6.24
CA ASN A 121 14.76 4.13 6.37
C ASN A 121 15.29 5.14 5.35
N ILE A 122 16.21 6.01 5.77
CA ILE A 122 16.82 7.02 4.91
C ILE A 122 18.23 6.58 4.56
N PHE A 123 18.46 6.26 3.29
CA PHE A 123 19.76 5.88 2.77
C PHE A 123 20.33 7.00 1.90
N TRP A 124 21.51 7.57 2.13
CA TRP A 124 22.41 7.55 3.30
C TRP A 124 22.43 9.01 3.83
N GLN A 125 22.72 9.27 5.11
CA GLN A 125 23.16 10.60 5.65
C GLN A 125 23.85 11.56 4.65
N TYR A 126 24.76 11.12 3.78
CA TYR A 126 25.40 11.99 2.76
C TYR A 126 24.43 12.58 1.74
N ALA A 127 23.28 11.95 1.51
CA ALA A 127 22.19 12.50 0.72
C ALA A 127 21.39 13.56 1.48
N CYS A 128 21.49 13.61 2.80
CA CYS A 128 20.72 14.51 3.66
C CYS A 128 21.48 15.76 4.10
N LEU A 129 22.81 15.66 4.19
CA LEU A 129 23.69 16.73 4.65
C LEU A 129 24.69 17.11 3.56
N ASN A 130 24.80 18.42 3.31
CA ASN A 130 25.89 18.98 2.53
C ASN A 130 27.22 18.90 3.31
N PRO A 131 28.38 19.07 2.65
CA PRO A 131 29.69 19.05 3.33
C PRO A 131 29.85 20.10 4.45
N ASP A 132 29.05 21.16 4.43
CA ASP A 132 28.99 22.21 5.46
C ASP A 132 28.00 21.89 6.61
N LEU A 133 27.48 20.67 6.66
CA LEU A 133 26.49 20.16 7.63
C LEU A 133 25.10 20.82 7.55
N THR A 134 24.82 21.61 6.51
CA THR A 134 23.47 22.09 6.24
C THR A 134 22.61 21.00 5.58
N PHE A 135 21.28 21.08 5.71
CA PHE A 135 20.39 20.16 5.00
C PHE A 135 20.48 20.34 3.49
N SER A 136 20.62 19.21 2.78
CA SER A 136 20.52 19.14 1.31
C SER A 136 19.10 19.47 0.84
N GLN A 137 18.93 19.69 -0.47
CA GLN A 137 17.59 19.87 -1.05
C GLN A 137 16.72 18.62 -0.85
N SER A 138 17.31 17.43 -0.99
CA SER A 138 16.63 16.16 -0.72
C SER A 138 16.08 16.09 0.71
N ALA A 139 16.89 16.47 1.72
CA ALA A 139 16.44 16.51 3.11
C ALA A 139 15.31 17.52 3.34
N LYS A 140 15.40 18.72 2.75
CA LYS A 140 14.36 19.74 2.83
C LYS A 140 13.05 19.24 2.24
N ASP A 141 13.07 18.65 1.05
CA ASP A 141 11.86 18.18 0.40
C ASP A 141 11.24 16.96 1.10
N MET A 142 12.05 16.02 1.60
CA MET A 142 11.59 14.92 2.44
C MET A 142 10.94 15.43 3.73
N SER A 143 11.50 16.48 4.33
CA SER A 143 11.00 17.02 5.60
C SER A 143 9.57 17.57 5.49
N VAL A 144 9.14 18.04 4.32
CA VAL A 144 7.76 18.49 4.08
C VAL A 144 6.79 17.34 4.33
N ALA A 145 6.97 16.21 3.64
CA ALA A 145 6.10 15.05 3.80
C ALA A 145 6.22 14.43 5.20
N PHE A 146 7.44 14.26 5.73
CA PHE A 146 7.62 13.68 7.06
C PHE A 146 7.01 14.53 8.18
N THR A 147 7.08 15.86 8.08
CA THR A 147 6.47 16.75 9.08
C THR A 147 4.96 16.58 9.04
N GLU A 148 4.34 16.64 7.86
CA GLU A 148 2.89 16.45 7.71
C GLU A 148 2.42 15.09 8.27
N LEU A 149 3.17 14.01 8.02
CA LEU A 149 2.84 12.69 8.58
C LEU A 149 3.07 12.62 10.10
N ARG A 150 4.13 13.26 10.61
CA ARG A 150 4.43 13.30 12.05
C ARG A 150 3.45 14.19 12.82
N ASP A 151 2.80 15.15 12.19
CA ASP A 151 1.83 16.06 12.79
C ASP A 151 0.41 15.47 12.88
N GLY A 152 0.32 14.14 12.82
CA GLY A 152 -0.86 13.37 13.20
C GLY A 152 -1.45 12.53 12.08
N LEU A 153 -1.27 12.92 10.80
CA LEU A 153 -1.79 12.18 9.65
C LEU A 153 -1.25 10.74 9.57
N GLY A 154 0.04 10.56 9.86
CA GLY A 154 0.65 9.24 9.93
C GLY A 154 0.07 8.39 11.06
N MET A 155 -0.24 8.97 12.21
CA MET A 155 -0.91 8.26 13.31
C MET A 155 -2.35 7.91 12.91
N LEU A 156 -3.08 8.86 12.33
CA LEU A 156 -4.47 8.70 11.89
C LEU A 156 -4.65 7.49 10.98
N LEU A 157 -3.86 7.40 9.91
CA LEU A 157 -3.99 6.32 8.93
C LEU A 157 -3.37 4.99 9.38
N ASN A 158 -2.37 5.02 10.27
CA ASN A 158 -1.82 3.78 10.85
C ASN A 158 -2.77 3.13 11.86
N HIS A 159 -3.51 3.93 12.63
CA HIS A 159 -4.53 3.43 13.56
C HIS A 159 -5.80 2.97 12.83
N ALA A 160 -6.20 3.68 11.78
CA ALA A 160 -7.30 3.24 10.94
C ALA A 160 -6.98 1.91 10.24
N ARG A 161 -8.00 1.09 10.01
CA ARG A 161 -7.86 -0.15 9.24
C ARG A 161 -7.98 0.16 7.77
N ARG A 162 -6.98 -0.23 6.96
CA ARG A 162 -7.13 -0.23 5.50
C ARG A 162 -8.30 -1.15 5.14
N GLN A 163 -9.27 -0.65 4.38
CA GLN A 163 -10.51 -1.40 4.13
C GLN A 163 -10.20 -2.74 3.44
N PRO A 164 -10.87 -3.85 3.87
CA PRO A 164 -10.69 -5.14 3.23
C PRO A 164 -10.99 -5.06 1.74
N THR A 165 -10.12 -5.68 0.93
CA THR A 165 -10.29 -5.77 -0.50
C THR A 165 -11.02 -7.07 -0.89
N PRO A 166 -12.06 -6.99 -1.73
CA PRO A 166 -12.69 -8.18 -2.30
C PRO A 166 -11.92 -8.75 -3.50
N VAL A 167 -10.77 -8.18 -3.89
CA VAL A 167 -9.97 -8.59 -5.06
C VAL A 167 -8.62 -9.15 -4.59
N ALA A 168 -8.35 -10.40 -4.97
CA ALA A 168 -7.07 -11.05 -4.77
C ALA A 168 -6.24 -11.07 -6.07
N VAL A 169 -4.92 -11.03 -5.93
CA VAL A 169 -3.96 -11.26 -7.02
C VAL A 169 -3.06 -12.44 -6.65
N HIS A 170 -2.91 -13.41 -7.54
CA HIS A 170 -2.11 -14.58 -7.25
C HIS A 170 -0.60 -14.28 -7.27
N TYR A 171 0.10 -14.76 -6.25
CA TYR A 171 1.54 -14.78 -6.14
C TYR A 171 2.05 -16.23 -6.11
N SER A 172 2.79 -16.63 -7.14
CA SER A 172 3.37 -17.98 -7.23
C SER A 172 4.84 -17.90 -7.62
N LEU A 173 5.71 -18.32 -6.69
CA LEU A 173 7.13 -18.47 -6.97
C LEU A 173 7.40 -19.62 -7.95
N ALA A 174 6.56 -20.68 -7.93
CA ALA A 174 6.62 -21.73 -8.94
C ALA A 174 6.33 -21.17 -10.34
N SER A 175 5.40 -20.22 -10.48
CA SER A 175 5.15 -19.55 -11.76
C SER A 175 6.29 -18.62 -12.16
N CYS A 176 6.98 -17.99 -11.21
CA CYS A 176 8.21 -17.25 -11.49
C CYS A 176 9.30 -18.18 -12.06
N HIS A 177 9.53 -19.35 -11.43
CA HIS A 177 10.46 -20.36 -11.95
C HIS A 177 10.02 -20.90 -13.33
N GLY A 178 8.73 -21.22 -13.48
CA GLY A 178 8.16 -21.69 -14.74
C GLY A 178 8.36 -20.69 -15.87
N ALA A 179 8.08 -19.40 -15.62
CA ALA A 179 8.32 -18.33 -16.58
C ALA A 179 9.81 -18.24 -16.95
N THR A 180 10.74 -18.34 -15.99
CA THR A 180 12.18 -18.37 -16.28
C THR A 180 12.57 -19.59 -17.14
N ILE A 181 12.03 -20.79 -16.87
CA ILE A 181 12.27 -21.99 -17.68
C ILE A 181 11.81 -21.79 -19.13
N LEU A 182 10.72 -21.05 -19.32
CA LEU A 182 10.16 -20.71 -20.63
C LEU A 182 10.85 -19.52 -21.30
N GLY A 183 11.78 -18.83 -20.63
CA GLY A 183 12.40 -17.58 -21.13
C GLY A 183 11.43 -16.39 -21.16
N GLN A 184 10.45 -16.36 -20.26
CA GLN A 184 9.34 -15.41 -20.16
C GLN A 184 9.35 -14.62 -18.83
N ASP A 185 10.52 -14.44 -18.22
CA ASP A 185 10.66 -13.73 -16.94
C ASP A 185 10.13 -12.28 -17.01
N ALA A 186 10.45 -11.57 -18.09
CA ALA A 186 9.95 -10.21 -18.33
C ALA A 186 8.42 -10.17 -18.50
N ASP A 187 7.82 -11.17 -19.15
CA ASP A 187 6.37 -11.24 -19.36
C ASP A 187 5.63 -11.49 -18.04
N TRP A 188 6.19 -12.35 -17.19
CA TRP A 188 5.64 -12.62 -15.86
C TRP A 188 5.66 -11.37 -14.98
N ASP A 189 6.79 -10.65 -14.94
CA ASP A 189 6.92 -9.42 -14.16
C ASP A 189 5.99 -8.32 -14.71
N ALA A 190 5.96 -8.15 -16.04
CA ALA A 190 5.07 -7.21 -16.71
C ALA A 190 3.60 -7.55 -16.43
N ALA A 191 3.18 -8.82 -16.50
CA ALA A 191 1.80 -9.21 -16.24
C ALA A 191 1.34 -8.83 -14.82
N ARG A 192 2.22 -8.98 -13.82
CA ARG A 192 1.95 -8.51 -12.46
C ARG A 192 1.82 -6.98 -12.41
N ALA A 193 2.84 -6.25 -12.86
CA ALA A 193 2.85 -4.79 -12.80
C ALA A 193 1.66 -4.16 -13.54
N ASN A 194 1.30 -4.71 -14.71
CA ASN A 194 0.17 -4.24 -15.51
C ASN A 194 -1.18 -4.56 -14.86
N THR A 195 -1.30 -5.71 -14.19
CA THR A 195 -2.51 -6.04 -13.39
C THR A 195 -2.72 -5.03 -12.27
N ILE A 196 -1.65 -4.68 -11.54
CA ILE A 196 -1.69 -3.72 -10.45
C ILE A 196 -2.08 -2.33 -10.95
N ALA A 197 -1.42 -1.84 -12.01
CA ALA A 197 -1.73 -0.55 -12.62
C ALA A 197 -3.20 -0.48 -13.09
N LEU A 198 -3.68 -1.55 -13.72
CA LEU A 198 -5.06 -1.64 -14.19
C LEU A 198 -6.07 -1.65 -13.03
N LEU A 199 -5.79 -2.37 -11.94
CA LEU A 199 -6.63 -2.35 -10.73
C LEU A 199 -6.65 -0.96 -10.08
N ASN A 200 -5.50 -0.28 -9.99
CA ASN A 200 -5.40 1.07 -9.47
C ASN A 200 -6.21 2.08 -10.29
N ASP A 201 -6.12 2.03 -11.62
CA ASP A 201 -6.91 2.89 -12.53
C ASP A 201 -8.42 2.68 -12.39
N LEU A 202 -8.85 1.45 -12.09
CA LEU A 202 -10.25 1.13 -11.78
C LEU A 202 -10.64 1.49 -10.33
N GLY A 203 -9.67 1.86 -9.49
CA GLY A 203 -9.88 2.25 -8.10
C GLY A 203 -9.94 1.10 -7.11
N TRP A 204 -9.56 -0.11 -7.53
CA TRP A 204 -9.55 -1.28 -6.67
C TRP A 204 -8.28 -1.33 -5.83
N GLN A 205 -8.46 -1.43 -4.51
CA GLN A 205 -7.46 -2.04 -3.66
C GLN A 205 -7.44 -3.55 -3.92
N PHE A 206 -6.30 -4.20 -3.73
CA PHE A 206 -6.15 -5.65 -3.82
C PHE A 206 -5.19 -6.16 -2.74
N SER A 207 -5.13 -7.48 -2.60
CA SER A 207 -4.12 -8.15 -1.79
C SER A 207 -3.59 -9.37 -2.54
N PHE A 208 -2.31 -9.66 -2.35
CA PHE A 208 -1.71 -10.88 -2.87
C PHE A 208 -2.16 -12.10 -2.06
N VAL A 209 -2.43 -13.18 -2.77
CA VAL A 209 -2.70 -14.50 -2.20
C VAL A 209 -1.72 -15.48 -2.80
N SER A 210 -1.02 -16.21 -1.94
CA SER A 210 0.02 -17.16 -2.32
C SER A 210 -0.53 -18.57 -2.56
N THR A 211 0.23 -19.43 -3.22
CA THR A 211 -0.08 -20.86 -3.38
C THR A 211 -0.54 -21.54 -2.08
N PRO A 212 0.20 -21.49 -0.94
CA PRO A 212 -0.26 -22.13 0.29
C PRO A 212 -1.57 -21.55 0.85
N GLN A 213 -1.86 -20.27 0.59
CA GLN A 213 -3.10 -19.64 1.02
C GLN A 213 -4.28 -20.06 0.13
N LEU A 214 -4.06 -20.25 -1.17
CA LEU A 214 -5.08 -20.82 -2.06
C LEU A 214 -5.41 -22.26 -1.66
N GLU A 215 -4.40 -23.10 -1.43
CA GLU A 215 -4.60 -24.48 -0.97
C GLU A 215 -5.31 -24.58 0.38
N ALA A 216 -5.22 -23.53 1.21
CA ALA A 216 -5.87 -23.43 2.51
C ALA A 216 -7.25 -22.76 2.48
N ASP A 217 -7.83 -22.50 1.29
CA ASP A 217 -9.15 -21.86 1.13
C ASP A 217 -9.24 -20.44 1.74
N GLU A 218 -8.13 -19.69 1.71
CA GLU A 218 -8.12 -18.30 2.20
C GLU A 218 -9.01 -17.36 1.38
N LEU A 219 -9.34 -17.71 0.13
CA LEU A 219 -10.27 -16.94 -0.68
C LEU A 219 -11.63 -16.81 0.01
N ALA A 220 -12.21 -17.92 0.46
CA ALA A 220 -13.50 -17.95 1.15
C ALA A 220 -13.39 -17.35 2.55
N LYS A 221 -12.38 -17.75 3.33
CA LYS A 221 -12.20 -17.30 4.73
C LYS A 221 -12.06 -15.78 4.86
N ARG A 222 -11.39 -15.15 3.88
CA ARG A 222 -11.14 -13.71 3.88
C ARG A 222 -12.16 -12.92 3.06
N GLY A 223 -13.18 -13.58 2.51
CA GLY A 223 -14.27 -12.93 1.78
C GLY A 223 -13.87 -12.33 0.44
N TYR A 224 -12.84 -12.87 -0.22
CA TYR A 224 -12.51 -12.48 -1.57
C TYR A 224 -13.64 -12.88 -2.53
N ARG A 225 -13.92 -12.03 -3.52
CA ARG A 225 -14.96 -12.25 -4.54
C ARG A 225 -14.41 -12.25 -5.95
N ALA A 226 -13.20 -11.73 -6.16
CA ALA A 226 -12.46 -11.90 -7.39
C ALA A 226 -11.01 -12.34 -7.12
N LEU A 227 -10.47 -13.14 -8.03
CA LEU A 227 -9.07 -13.51 -8.07
C LEU A 227 -8.53 -13.29 -9.48
N VAL A 228 -7.38 -12.62 -9.59
CA VAL A 228 -6.63 -12.48 -10.84
C VAL A 228 -5.40 -13.36 -10.79
N LEU A 229 -5.20 -14.17 -11.82
CA LEU A 229 -4.03 -15.04 -12.04
C LEU A 229 -3.12 -14.40 -13.10
N PRO A 230 -2.26 -13.42 -12.75
CA PRO A 230 -1.31 -12.87 -13.71
C PRO A 230 -0.25 -13.94 -14.00
N TRP A 231 -0.18 -14.38 -15.25
CA TRP A 231 0.87 -15.26 -15.78
C TRP A 231 1.18 -16.48 -14.89
N SER A 232 0.14 -17.11 -14.32
CA SER A 232 0.29 -18.20 -13.36
C SER A 232 0.49 -19.55 -14.06
N VAL A 233 1.61 -19.69 -14.77
CA VAL A 233 1.94 -20.85 -15.61
C VAL A 233 2.07 -22.16 -14.83
N ALA A 234 2.49 -22.11 -13.56
CA ALA A 234 2.64 -23.27 -12.70
C ALA A 234 1.59 -23.25 -11.58
N LEU A 235 0.75 -24.30 -11.53
CA LEU A 235 -0.29 -24.48 -10.52
C LEU A 235 -0.29 -25.92 -9.99
N SER A 236 -0.42 -26.07 -8.67
CA SER A 236 -0.65 -27.36 -8.02
C SER A 236 -2.06 -27.87 -8.26
N ASP A 237 -2.25 -29.19 -8.16
CA ASP A 237 -3.59 -29.79 -8.26
C ASP A 237 -4.53 -29.28 -7.16
N LYS A 238 -3.98 -28.93 -5.98
CA LYS A 238 -4.76 -28.35 -4.88
C LYS A 238 -5.17 -26.91 -5.17
N GLU A 239 -4.30 -26.11 -5.77
CA GLU A 239 -4.67 -24.77 -6.24
C GLU A 239 -5.82 -24.87 -7.24
N VAL A 240 -5.71 -25.76 -8.23
CA VAL A 240 -6.75 -25.98 -9.25
C VAL A 240 -8.09 -26.39 -8.63
N ALA A 241 -8.08 -27.27 -7.62
CA ALA A 241 -9.29 -27.64 -6.87
C ALA A 241 -9.89 -26.43 -6.14
N ALA A 242 -9.08 -25.64 -5.43
CA ALA A 242 -9.53 -24.44 -4.73
C ALA A 242 -10.08 -23.37 -5.68
N LEU A 243 -9.46 -23.18 -6.84
CA LEU A 243 -9.93 -22.26 -7.89
C LEU A 243 -11.28 -22.69 -8.45
N THR A 244 -11.45 -23.99 -8.71
CA THR A 244 -12.73 -24.56 -9.16
C THR A 244 -13.83 -24.32 -8.12
N GLN A 245 -13.56 -24.66 -6.85
CA GLN A 245 -14.50 -24.45 -5.74
C GLN A 245 -14.87 -22.96 -5.58
N PHE A 246 -13.89 -22.06 -5.71
CA PHE A 246 -14.12 -20.62 -5.63
C PHE A 246 -15.10 -20.13 -6.72
N VAL A 247 -14.92 -20.58 -7.96
CA VAL A 247 -15.83 -20.25 -9.07
C VAL A 247 -17.22 -20.86 -8.84
N GLU A 248 -17.30 -22.12 -8.40
CA GLU A 248 -18.57 -22.78 -8.08
C GLU A 248 -19.34 -22.08 -6.95
N ALA A 249 -18.63 -21.51 -5.98
CA ALA A 249 -19.18 -20.72 -4.89
C ALA A 249 -19.67 -19.31 -5.32
N GLY A 250 -19.40 -18.89 -6.56
CA GLY A 250 -19.81 -17.59 -7.09
C GLY A 250 -18.68 -16.57 -7.30
N GLY A 251 -17.43 -16.98 -7.09
CA GLY A 251 -16.26 -16.13 -7.31
C GLY A 251 -16.03 -15.78 -8.78
N SER A 252 -15.38 -14.64 -9.00
CA SER A 252 -14.90 -14.21 -10.32
C SER A 252 -13.41 -14.55 -10.48
N LEU A 253 -13.07 -15.40 -11.45
CA LEU A 253 -11.69 -15.73 -11.79
C LEU A 253 -11.29 -15.04 -13.09
N LEU A 254 -10.20 -14.28 -13.08
CA LEU A 254 -9.54 -13.78 -14.28
C LEU A 254 -8.20 -14.48 -14.47
N VAL A 255 -8.02 -15.07 -15.64
CA VAL A 255 -6.81 -15.80 -16.00
C VAL A 255 -6.07 -15.08 -17.10
N TRP A 256 -4.74 -14.98 -16.98
CA TRP A 256 -3.87 -14.43 -18.02
C TRP A 256 -2.97 -15.51 -18.60
N GLY A 257 -2.84 -15.54 -19.93
CA GLY A 257 -1.94 -16.45 -20.63
C GLY A 257 -2.26 -17.93 -20.41
N ASP A 258 -1.24 -18.78 -20.48
CA ASP A 258 -1.35 -20.23 -20.39
C ASP A 258 -1.28 -20.73 -18.94
N ALA A 259 -2.14 -20.19 -18.08
CA ALA A 259 -2.14 -20.56 -16.67
C ALA A 259 -2.34 -22.06 -16.45
N GLY A 260 -1.57 -22.63 -15.53
CA GLY A 260 -1.57 -24.06 -15.24
C GLY A 260 -1.04 -24.95 -16.36
N SER A 261 -0.21 -24.43 -17.27
CA SER A 261 0.52 -25.23 -18.26
C SER A 261 1.62 -26.12 -17.65
N MET A 262 2.01 -25.84 -16.40
CA MET A 262 2.95 -26.62 -15.61
C MET A 262 2.35 -27.00 -14.25
N ASP A 263 2.91 -28.02 -13.60
CA ASP A 263 2.64 -28.35 -12.19
C ASP A 263 3.48 -27.50 -11.22
N GLU A 264 3.31 -27.72 -9.91
CA GLU A 264 4.04 -27.00 -8.85
C GLU A 264 5.56 -27.21 -8.86
N HIS A 265 6.03 -28.22 -9.60
CA HIS A 265 7.45 -28.54 -9.80
C HIS A 265 7.96 -28.05 -11.16
N CYS A 266 7.18 -27.22 -11.84
CA CYS A 266 7.46 -26.71 -13.17
C CYS A 266 7.64 -27.83 -14.22
N ALA A 267 7.02 -28.99 -14.02
CA ALA A 267 6.92 -30.00 -15.07
C ALA A 267 5.78 -29.62 -16.03
N ALA A 268 6.04 -29.67 -17.33
CA ALA A 268 5.04 -29.36 -18.34
C ALA A 268 3.88 -30.37 -18.29
N ARG A 269 2.66 -29.86 -18.36
CA ARG A 269 1.45 -30.67 -18.48
C ARG A 269 1.07 -30.84 -19.96
N PRO A 270 0.50 -31.99 -20.37
CA PRO A 270 0.00 -32.18 -21.73
C PRO A 270 -1.12 -31.19 -22.12
N ALA A 271 -1.85 -30.68 -21.12
CA ALA A 271 -2.84 -29.63 -21.25
C ALA A 271 -2.86 -28.77 -19.96
N SER A 272 -3.34 -27.53 -20.07
CA SER A 272 -3.53 -26.66 -18.90
C SER A 272 -4.38 -27.35 -17.84
N ALA A 273 -3.98 -27.25 -16.57
CA ALA A 273 -4.74 -27.75 -15.44
C ALA A 273 -6.11 -27.05 -15.28
N LEU A 274 -6.28 -25.87 -15.87
CA LEU A 274 -7.55 -25.14 -15.92
C LEU A 274 -8.37 -25.44 -17.18
N ALA A 275 -7.93 -26.35 -18.07
CA ALA A 275 -8.56 -26.57 -19.38
C ALA A 275 -10.06 -26.85 -19.28
N GLU A 276 -10.51 -27.71 -18.36
CA GLU A 276 -11.95 -28.00 -18.17
C GLU A 276 -12.73 -26.76 -17.74
N LEU A 277 -12.19 -25.97 -16.82
CA LEU A 277 -12.81 -24.72 -16.38
C LEU A 277 -12.88 -23.72 -17.56
N LEU A 278 -11.79 -23.60 -18.32
CA LEU A 278 -11.67 -22.64 -19.43
C LEU A 278 -12.51 -23.02 -20.66
N LYS A 279 -12.83 -24.31 -20.87
CA LYS A 279 -13.75 -24.77 -21.94
C LYS A 279 -15.15 -24.19 -21.80
N THR A 280 -15.58 -23.87 -20.58
CA THR A 280 -16.89 -23.30 -20.29
C THR A 280 -16.95 -21.78 -20.54
N VAL A 281 -15.81 -21.14 -20.76
CA VAL A 281 -15.73 -19.69 -21.01
C VAL A 281 -16.21 -19.42 -22.43
N PRO A 282 -17.17 -18.49 -22.63
CA PRO A 282 -17.61 -18.09 -23.96
C PRO A 282 -16.44 -17.68 -24.87
N LYS A 283 -16.55 -18.05 -26.15
CA LYS A 283 -15.66 -17.52 -27.19
C LYS A 283 -15.94 -16.04 -27.39
N GLY A 284 -14.92 -15.27 -27.76
CA GLY A 284 -15.04 -13.86 -28.08
C GLY A 284 -13.70 -13.30 -28.53
N ASP A 285 -13.75 -12.22 -29.32
CA ASP A 285 -12.56 -11.64 -29.95
C ASP A 285 -12.02 -10.41 -29.19
N GLY A 286 -12.64 -10.07 -28.06
CA GLY A 286 -12.24 -8.95 -27.21
C GLY A 286 -10.96 -9.24 -26.40
N PRO A 287 -10.32 -8.18 -25.86
CA PRO A 287 -9.04 -8.30 -25.16
C PRO A 287 -9.14 -9.13 -23.87
N ILE A 288 -10.32 -9.18 -23.27
CA ILE A 288 -10.70 -10.15 -22.26
C ILE A 288 -12.02 -10.78 -22.72
N ARG A 289 -12.05 -12.11 -22.82
CA ARG A 289 -13.29 -12.85 -23.05
C ARG A 289 -13.69 -13.55 -21.76
N GLY A 290 -14.96 -13.51 -21.41
CA GLY A 290 -15.42 -14.04 -20.15
C GLY A 290 -16.91 -14.25 -20.12
N GLY A 291 -17.36 -15.02 -19.14
CA GLY A 291 -18.76 -15.31 -18.97
C GLY A 291 -19.08 -15.88 -17.61
N ARG A 292 -20.38 -16.11 -17.40
CA ARG A 292 -20.86 -16.85 -16.24
C ARG A 292 -20.51 -18.33 -16.42
N VAL A 293 -19.92 -18.92 -15.37
CA VAL A 293 -19.63 -20.35 -15.29
C VAL A 293 -20.23 -20.83 -13.97
N GLY A 294 -21.30 -21.64 -14.05
CA GLY A 294 -22.10 -21.99 -12.88
C GLY A 294 -22.64 -20.75 -12.16
N LYS A 295 -22.33 -20.61 -10.86
CA LYS A 295 -22.67 -19.42 -10.07
C LYS A 295 -21.67 -18.27 -10.23
N GLY A 296 -20.41 -18.59 -10.56
CA GLY A 296 -19.31 -17.64 -10.68
C GLY A 296 -19.12 -17.10 -12.08
N ARG A 297 -17.96 -16.47 -12.28
CA ARG A 297 -17.54 -15.92 -13.58
C ARG A 297 -16.10 -16.33 -13.84
N VAL A 298 -15.80 -16.66 -15.08
CA VAL A 298 -14.44 -16.93 -15.53
C VAL A 298 -14.17 -16.06 -16.75
N ALA A 299 -13.03 -15.38 -16.73
CA ALA A 299 -12.56 -14.53 -17.80
C ALA A 299 -11.11 -14.88 -18.13
N VAL A 300 -10.74 -14.74 -19.41
CA VAL A 300 -9.41 -14.99 -19.94
C VAL A 300 -8.96 -13.74 -20.68
N ALA A 301 -7.84 -13.18 -20.27
CA ALA A 301 -7.16 -12.10 -20.98
C ALA A 301 -6.41 -12.68 -22.18
N GLN A 302 -6.68 -12.14 -23.38
CA GLN A 302 -6.14 -12.62 -24.66
C GLN A 302 -4.98 -11.79 -25.18
N VAL A 303 -4.84 -10.56 -24.71
CA VAL A 303 -3.71 -9.69 -25.05
C VAL A 303 -2.74 -9.75 -23.89
N LEU A 304 -1.44 -9.71 -24.18
CA LEU A 304 -0.49 -9.24 -23.19
C LEU A 304 -0.82 -7.78 -22.91
N ALA A 305 -1.10 -7.43 -21.66
CA ALA A 305 -1.19 -6.04 -21.25
C ALA A 305 0.23 -5.48 -21.07
N SER A 306 1.22 -5.99 -21.81
CA SER A 306 2.66 -5.84 -21.58
C SER A 306 3.11 -4.38 -21.44
N ASP A 307 2.32 -3.43 -21.96
CA ASP A 307 2.58 -2.00 -21.85
C ASP A 307 1.45 -1.18 -21.20
N TYR A 308 0.47 -1.79 -20.53
CA TYR A 308 -0.63 -1.05 -19.89
C TYR A 308 -0.11 0.01 -18.93
N ALA A 309 0.84 -0.34 -18.05
CA ALA A 309 1.44 0.59 -17.11
C ALA A 309 2.16 1.77 -17.80
N LYS A 310 2.67 1.56 -19.03
CA LYS A 310 3.35 2.60 -19.82
C LYS A 310 2.38 3.43 -20.68
N GLN A 311 1.22 2.88 -21.02
CA GLN A 311 0.27 3.44 -22.00
C GLN A 311 -1.17 3.45 -21.47
N SER A 312 -1.36 3.64 -20.17
CA SER A 312 -2.67 3.52 -19.53
C SER A 312 -3.70 4.50 -20.10
N THR A 313 -3.27 5.64 -20.66
CA THR A 313 -4.15 6.63 -21.28
C THR A 313 -4.48 6.35 -22.75
N ALA A 314 -3.87 5.35 -23.38
CA ALA A 314 -4.12 4.98 -24.77
C ALA A 314 -5.52 4.38 -24.98
N GLU A 315 -6.05 4.50 -26.20
CA GLU A 315 -7.36 3.92 -26.56
C GLU A 315 -7.38 2.39 -26.40
N SER A 316 -6.27 1.72 -26.74
CA SER A 316 -6.09 0.27 -26.55
C SER A 316 -6.23 -0.16 -25.08
N ALA A 317 -5.82 0.70 -24.14
CA ALA A 317 -5.95 0.47 -22.70
C ALA A 317 -7.40 0.65 -22.20
N ALA A 318 -8.22 1.46 -22.88
CA ALA A 318 -9.63 1.67 -22.53
C ALA A 318 -10.45 0.38 -22.69
N ALA A 319 -10.20 -0.39 -23.75
CA ALA A 319 -10.86 -1.68 -23.97
C ALA A 319 -10.52 -2.70 -22.86
N LEU A 320 -9.27 -2.72 -22.38
CA LEU A 320 -8.84 -3.54 -21.25
C LEU A 320 -9.54 -3.13 -19.94
N ARG A 321 -9.60 -1.83 -19.63
CA ARG A 321 -10.34 -1.31 -18.47
C ARG A 321 -11.81 -1.68 -18.49
N GLN A 322 -12.47 -1.50 -19.63
CA GLN A 322 -13.88 -1.83 -19.78
C GLN A 322 -14.11 -3.34 -19.58
N ALA A 323 -13.27 -4.18 -20.19
CA ALA A 323 -13.42 -5.62 -20.10
C ALA A 323 -13.11 -6.17 -18.70
N LEU A 324 -12.13 -5.58 -17.99
CA LEU A 324 -11.88 -5.93 -16.60
C LEU A 324 -13.03 -5.46 -15.69
N THR A 325 -13.54 -4.24 -15.90
CA THR A 325 -14.71 -3.72 -15.16
C THR A 325 -15.90 -4.67 -15.29
N GLU A 326 -16.16 -5.20 -16.49
CA GLU A 326 -17.21 -6.19 -16.71
C GLU A 326 -16.93 -7.52 -16.00
N SER A 327 -15.67 -7.96 -15.99
CA SER A 327 -15.25 -9.19 -15.33
C SER A 327 -15.40 -9.08 -13.80
N LEU A 328 -15.14 -7.89 -13.25
CA LEU A 328 -15.25 -7.56 -11.83
C LEU A 328 -16.61 -6.96 -11.44
N ARG A 329 -17.59 -6.89 -12.35
CA ARG A 329 -18.87 -6.21 -12.11
C ARG A 329 -19.64 -6.74 -10.88
N SER A 330 -19.54 -8.04 -10.59
CA SER A 330 -20.13 -8.67 -9.40
C SER A 330 -19.52 -8.15 -8.08
N VAL A 331 -18.28 -7.67 -8.15
CA VAL A 331 -17.50 -7.07 -7.05
C VAL A 331 -17.62 -5.54 -7.07
N GLY A 332 -17.97 -4.99 -8.23
CA GLY A 332 -17.90 -3.58 -8.61
C GLY A 332 -18.71 -2.58 -7.76
N ARG A 333 -19.63 -3.06 -6.94
CA ARG A 333 -20.59 -2.21 -6.23
C ARG A 333 -20.06 -1.60 -4.94
N ASP A 334 -18.82 -1.90 -4.54
CA ASP A 334 -18.35 -1.63 -3.17
C ASP A 334 -17.31 -0.53 -2.99
N LEU A 335 -16.88 0.16 -4.05
CA LEU A 335 -15.99 1.32 -3.91
C LEU A 335 -16.67 2.47 -3.15
N PRO A 336 -16.06 3.01 -2.08
CA PRO A 336 -16.64 4.13 -1.31
C PRO A 336 -16.95 5.38 -2.14
N CYS A 337 -16.22 5.60 -3.23
CA CYS A 337 -16.43 6.72 -4.13
C CYS A 337 -15.98 6.40 -5.56
N GLN A 338 -16.48 7.19 -6.51
CA GLN A 338 -15.89 7.36 -7.84
C GLN A 338 -15.09 8.65 -7.88
N VAL A 339 -13.96 8.64 -8.60
CA VAL A 339 -13.14 9.85 -8.82
C VAL A 339 -13.12 10.12 -10.31
N LEU A 340 -13.60 11.29 -10.69
CA LEU A 340 -13.84 11.68 -12.07
C LEU A 340 -13.00 12.90 -12.44
N ASP A 341 -12.57 12.97 -13.70
CA ASP A 341 -11.92 14.15 -14.27
C ASP A 341 -12.93 15.25 -14.61
N ALA A 342 -12.44 16.37 -15.16
CA ALA A 342 -13.27 17.50 -15.59
C ALA A 342 -14.28 17.16 -16.71
N LYS A 343 -14.12 16.03 -17.40
CA LYS A 343 -15.03 15.51 -18.43
C LYS A 343 -15.99 14.45 -17.88
N GLU A 344 -16.06 14.32 -16.56
CA GLU A 344 -16.89 13.33 -15.85
C GLU A 344 -16.55 11.88 -16.25
N GLN A 345 -15.30 11.62 -16.66
CA GLN A 345 -14.76 10.29 -16.92
C GLN A 345 -13.94 9.79 -15.72
N PRO A 346 -13.81 8.47 -15.49
CA PRO A 346 -12.95 7.95 -14.43
C PRO A 346 -11.53 8.50 -14.51
N LEU A 347 -11.06 9.10 -13.42
CA LEU A 347 -9.69 9.61 -13.32
C LEU A 347 -8.70 8.43 -13.38
N LEU A 348 -7.78 8.46 -14.34
CA LEU A 348 -6.73 7.45 -14.49
C LEU A 348 -5.44 7.89 -13.75
N GLN A 349 -4.51 6.97 -13.54
CA GLN A 349 -3.20 7.23 -12.92
C GLN A 349 -3.32 7.93 -11.55
N CYS A 350 -4.32 7.50 -10.79
CA CYS A 350 -4.61 8.03 -9.47
C CYS A 350 -4.97 6.86 -8.55
N GLN A 351 -4.04 6.52 -7.66
CA GLN A 351 -4.28 5.49 -6.66
C GLN A 351 -5.37 5.96 -5.70
N ARG A 352 -6.32 5.05 -5.39
CA ARG A 352 -7.29 5.24 -4.32
C ARG A 352 -7.04 4.23 -3.22
N THR A 353 -6.95 4.72 -1.99
CA THR A 353 -6.89 3.88 -0.80
C THR A 353 -7.94 4.34 0.20
N TYR A 354 -8.63 3.39 0.81
CA TYR A 354 -9.67 3.64 1.77
C TYR A 354 -9.27 3.07 3.13
N PHE A 355 -9.38 3.89 4.16
CA PHE A 355 -9.21 3.47 5.55
C PHE A 355 -10.53 3.65 6.30
N ARG A 356 -10.73 2.85 7.34
CA ARG A 356 -11.89 2.91 8.21
C ARG A 356 -11.48 2.77 9.66
N ASP A 357 -12.06 3.61 10.50
CA ASP A 357 -11.98 3.47 11.95
C ASP A 357 -13.35 3.82 12.55
N GLY A 358 -13.96 2.88 13.27
CA GLY A 358 -15.37 2.99 13.66
C GLY A 358 -16.28 3.37 12.49
N ASP A 359 -17.04 4.47 12.66
CA ASP A 359 -17.89 5.04 11.61
C ASP A 359 -17.14 5.95 10.61
N ALA A 360 -15.90 6.37 10.92
CA ALA A 360 -15.11 7.24 10.05
C ALA A 360 -14.56 6.46 8.85
N THR A 361 -14.65 7.05 7.66
CA THR A 361 -14.00 6.55 6.44
C THR A 361 -13.05 7.61 5.90
N TYR A 362 -11.81 7.23 5.62
CA TYR A 362 -10.82 8.10 4.98
C TYR A 362 -10.68 7.72 3.51
N VAL A 363 -10.92 8.68 2.63
CA VAL A 363 -10.70 8.56 1.19
C VAL A 363 -9.35 9.21 0.88
N CYS A 364 -8.37 8.39 0.53
CA CYS A 364 -7.02 8.80 0.20
C CYS A 364 -6.79 8.68 -1.31
N LEU A 365 -6.37 9.78 -1.93
CA LEU A 365 -6.00 9.81 -3.34
C LEU A 365 -4.51 10.14 -3.45
N LEU A 366 -3.80 9.46 -4.35
CA LEU A 366 -2.44 9.83 -4.72
C LEU A 366 -2.37 9.88 -6.25
N ARG A 367 -2.11 11.06 -6.80
CA ARG A 367 -1.87 11.20 -8.24
C ARG A 367 -0.48 10.68 -8.57
N ASP A 368 -0.37 9.83 -9.59
CA ASP A 368 0.92 9.35 -10.07
C ASP A 368 1.86 10.54 -10.35
N ASN A 369 3.16 10.32 -10.17
CA ASN A 369 4.16 11.31 -10.54
C ASN A 369 4.36 11.34 -12.05
N LEU A 370 3.55 12.15 -12.76
CA LEU A 370 3.56 12.28 -14.21
C LEU A 370 4.81 13.00 -14.76
N ALA A 371 5.52 13.76 -13.92
CA ALA A 371 6.79 14.41 -14.26
C ALA A 371 8.02 13.56 -13.90
N GLY A 372 7.80 12.43 -13.21
CA GLY A 372 8.85 11.56 -12.68
C GLY A 372 9.34 10.56 -13.72
N GLN A 373 10.65 10.53 -13.92
CA GLN A 373 11.33 9.47 -14.64
C GLN A 373 12.04 8.55 -13.65
N ARG A 374 11.83 7.24 -13.77
CA ARG A 374 12.66 6.24 -13.05
C ARG A 374 14.08 6.29 -13.61
N VAL A 375 15.04 6.50 -12.73
CA VAL A 375 16.48 6.49 -13.02
C VAL A 375 17.08 5.31 -12.28
N GLY A 376 17.64 4.36 -13.02
CA GLY A 376 18.42 3.26 -12.47
C GLY A 376 19.87 3.69 -12.25
N CYS A 377 20.41 3.36 -11.09
CA CYS A 377 21.84 3.48 -10.80
C CYS A 377 22.59 2.21 -11.24
N PRO A 378 23.91 2.28 -11.54
CA PRO A 378 24.73 1.11 -11.86
C PRO A 378 24.67 -0.02 -10.83
N GLU A 379 24.33 0.31 -9.58
CA GLU A 379 24.19 -0.63 -8.45
C GLU A 379 22.82 -1.33 -8.41
N GLY A 380 21.93 -1.09 -9.38
CA GLY A 380 20.61 -1.72 -9.47
C GLY A 380 19.53 -1.09 -8.57
N VAL A 381 19.81 0.08 -7.99
CA VAL A 381 18.81 0.87 -7.23
C VAL A 381 18.10 1.83 -8.18
N GLU A 382 16.78 1.90 -8.09
CA GLU A 382 15.98 2.88 -8.82
C GLU A 382 15.56 4.03 -7.91
N TYR A 383 15.65 5.26 -8.42
CA TYR A 383 15.02 6.43 -7.81
C TYR A 383 14.22 7.20 -8.86
N VAL A 384 13.30 8.05 -8.41
CA VAL A 384 12.50 8.89 -9.31
C VAL A 384 13.11 10.29 -9.34
N ARG A 385 13.42 10.75 -10.56
CA ARG A 385 13.86 12.11 -10.82
C ARG A 385 12.78 12.84 -11.61
N ASP A 386 12.38 14.00 -11.12
CA ASP A 386 11.46 14.86 -11.88
C ASP A 386 12.26 15.54 -13.01
N THR A 387 11.85 15.33 -14.27
CA THR A 387 12.57 15.80 -15.47
C THR A 387 11.83 16.87 -16.26
N GLY A 388 10.69 17.34 -15.77
CA GLY A 388 9.87 18.35 -16.42
C GLY A 388 9.08 19.21 -15.44
N ASP A 389 8.38 20.20 -15.97
CA ASP A 389 7.51 21.07 -15.17
C ASP A 389 6.35 20.28 -14.58
N ALA A 390 5.97 20.62 -13.35
CA ALA A 390 4.80 20.04 -12.71
C ALA A 390 3.56 20.28 -13.58
N ALA A 391 2.90 19.20 -13.99
CA ALA A 391 1.63 19.30 -14.71
C ALA A 391 0.65 20.18 -13.91
N LYS A 392 -0.08 21.06 -14.60
CA LYS A 392 -1.05 21.94 -13.96
C LYS A 392 -2.07 21.08 -13.17
N PRO A 393 -2.49 21.52 -11.97
CA PRO A 393 -3.55 20.84 -11.25
C PRO A 393 -4.80 20.70 -12.12
N GLU A 394 -5.35 19.50 -12.20
CA GLU A 394 -6.58 19.22 -12.92
C GLU A 394 -7.79 19.26 -11.97
N LEU A 395 -8.93 19.76 -12.46
CA LEU A 395 -10.18 19.71 -11.71
C LEU A 395 -10.70 18.27 -11.68
N ILE A 396 -11.06 17.80 -10.48
CA ILE A 396 -11.62 16.48 -10.25
C ILE A 396 -12.90 16.56 -9.43
N THR A 397 -13.76 15.56 -9.62
CA THR A 397 -14.97 15.36 -8.83
C THR A 397 -14.89 14.00 -8.13
N ILE A 398 -15.04 14.00 -6.80
CA ILE A 398 -15.19 12.77 -6.02
C ILE A 398 -16.67 12.60 -5.72
N ARG A 399 -17.28 11.53 -6.25
CA ARG A 399 -18.68 11.17 -6.00
C ARG A 399 -18.76 10.04 -4.99
N LEU A 400 -19.26 10.33 -3.80
CA LEU A 400 -19.46 9.37 -2.72
C LEU A 400 -20.71 8.52 -3.00
N ARG A 401 -20.76 7.32 -2.42
CA ARG A 401 -21.95 6.45 -2.51
C ARG A 401 -23.18 7.04 -1.83
N GLN A 402 -22.97 7.83 -0.79
CA GLN A 402 -24.00 8.47 0.02
C GLN A 402 -23.45 9.77 0.59
N PRO A 403 -24.31 10.77 0.90
CA PRO A 403 -23.87 12.00 1.54
C PRO A 403 -23.23 11.73 2.90
N ALA A 404 -22.11 12.40 3.18
CA ALA A 404 -21.39 12.33 4.45
C ALA A 404 -20.93 13.72 4.88
N GLU A 405 -20.55 13.88 6.16
CA GLU A 405 -19.86 15.09 6.62
C GLU A 405 -18.40 15.04 6.13
N VAL A 406 -18.04 15.92 5.19
CA VAL A 406 -16.75 15.85 4.51
C VAL A 406 -15.77 16.86 5.11
N TYR A 407 -14.57 16.38 5.41
CA TYR A 407 -13.44 17.21 5.84
C TYR A 407 -12.23 16.97 4.93
N ASP A 408 -11.58 18.04 4.49
CA ASP A 408 -10.23 17.97 3.93
C ASP A 408 -9.25 17.93 5.10
N VAL A 409 -8.63 16.76 5.32
CA VAL A 409 -7.78 16.50 6.48
C VAL A 409 -6.47 17.27 6.39
N ARG A 410 -5.93 17.43 5.17
CA ARG A 410 -4.66 18.15 4.95
C ARG A 410 -4.84 19.65 5.19
N LEU A 411 -5.98 20.20 4.77
CA LEU A 411 -6.32 21.61 4.98
C LEU A 411 -6.98 21.88 6.34
N GLY A 412 -7.37 20.84 7.09
CA GLY A 412 -8.14 20.97 8.33
C GLY A 412 -9.48 21.69 8.13
N LYS A 413 -10.13 21.48 6.98
CA LYS A 413 -11.31 22.26 6.55
C LYS A 413 -12.55 21.39 6.39
N TYR A 414 -13.63 21.77 7.08
CA TYR A 414 -14.95 21.22 6.83
C TYR A 414 -15.51 21.72 5.50
N LEU A 415 -15.91 20.80 4.62
CA LEU A 415 -16.43 21.07 3.27
C LEU A 415 -17.96 21.04 3.19
N GLY A 416 -18.63 20.59 4.24
CA GLY A 416 -20.08 20.43 4.27
C GLY A 416 -20.53 18.98 4.16
N LYS A 417 -21.83 18.77 4.40
CA LYS A 417 -22.50 17.51 4.11
C LYS A 417 -22.79 17.39 2.63
N SER A 418 -22.13 16.45 1.96
CA SER A 418 -22.25 16.28 0.51
C SER A 418 -21.93 14.85 0.10
N ASP A 419 -22.45 14.42 -1.05
CA ASP A 419 -21.99 13.24 -1.78
C ASP A 419 -21.06 13.62 -2.95
N ARG A 420 -20.80 14.91 -3.15
CA ARG A 420 -19.95 15.45 -4.21
C ARG A 420 -18.89 16.38 -3.63
N ILE A 421 -17.63 16.10 -3.95
CA ILE A 421 -16.48 16.92 -3.56
C ILE A 421 -15.79 17.39 -4.83
N GLU A 422 -15.68 18.71 -5.00
CA GLU A 422 -14.96 19.32 -6.12
C GLU A 422 -13.64 19.89 -5.61
N THR A 423 -12.55 19.51 -6.26
CA THR A 423 -11.19 19.94 -5.88
C THR A 423 -10.27 19.85 -7.08
N THR A 424 -9.03 20.32 -6.94
CA THR A 424 -7.98 20.11 -7.93
C THR A 424 -6.97 19.09 -7.42
N ILE A 425 -6.31 18.37 -8.33
CA ILE A 425 -5.19 17.49 -7.98
C ILE A 425 -4.04 17.69 -8.96
N ALA A 426 -2.84 17.90 -8.45
CA ALA A 426 -1.61 18.00 -9.22
C ALA A 426 -0.89 16.65 -9.34
N SER A 427 0.04 16.55 -10.29
CA SER A 427 0.99 15.42 -10.34
C SER A 427 1.68 15.24 -9.00
N ALA A 428 1.89 13.99 -8.58
CA ALA A 428 2.53 13.63 -7.31
C ALA A 428 1.77 14.12 -6.04
N GLU A 429 0.56 14.66 -6.16
CA GLU A 429 -0.16 15.23 -5.02
C GLU A 429 -1.00 14.17 -4.27
N PRO A 430 -0.89 14.11 -2.92
CA PRO A 430 -1.80 13.35 -2.07
C PRO A 430 -3.04 14.19 -1.68
N LYS A 431 -4.21 13.56 -1.61
CA LYS A 431 -5.41 14.11 -0.96
C LYS A 431 -5.89 13.14 0.11
N VAL A 432 -6.38 13.66 1.23
CA VAL A 432 -6.99 12.86 2.30
C VAL A 432 -8.28 13.55 2.74
N PHE A 433 -9.40 12.86 2.54
CA PHE A 433 -10.71 13.32 2.99
C PHE A 433 -11.24 12.40 4.09
N ALA A 434 -11.74 12.98 5.18
CA ALA A 434 -12.46 12.24 6.21
C ALA A 434 -13.97 12.37 5.96
N LEU A 435 -14.66 11.23 5.95
CA LEU A 435 -16.11 11.09 5.89
C LEU A 435 -16.59 10.68 7.27
N LEU A 436 -17.18 11.62 8.01
CA LEU A 436 -17.65 11.40 9.38
C LEU A 436 -19.18 11.27 9.42
N ALA A 437 -19.70 10.51 10.39
CA ALA A 437 -21.14 10.21 10.50
C ALA A 437 -21.97 11.33 11.14
N GLY A 438 -21.33 12.25 11.86
CA GLY A 438 -21.99 13.35 12.57
C GLY A 438 -21.16 14.63 12.57
N LYS A 439 -21.81 15.75 12.87
CA LYS A 439 -21.17 17.07 13.01
C LYS A 439 -20.75 17.26 14.47
N GLY A 440 -19.83 18.19 14.71
CA GLY A 440 -19.67 18.78 16.04
C GLY A 440 -18.59 18.17 16.92
N THR A 441 -17.46 17.78 16.31
CA THR A 441 -16.24 17.52 17.09
C THR A 441 -15.90 18.78 17.91
N SER A 442 -15.75 18.61 19.22
CA SER A 442 -15.26 19.65 20.13
C SER A 442 -14.17 19.07 21.03
N LEU A 443 -13.26 19.95 21.44
CA LEU A 443 -12.09 19.61 22.23
C LEU A 443 -12.14 20.35 23.55
N THR A 444 -11.74 19.69 24.63
CA THR A 444 -11.53 20.34 25.93
C THR A 444 -10.17 19.95 26.47
N VAL A 445 -9.46 20.92 27.05
CA VAL A 445 -8.15 20.72 27.67
C VAL A 445 -8.24 21.07 29.15
N GLY A 446 -8.01 20.09 30.01
CA GLY A 446 -7.78 20.28 31.44
C GLY A 446 -6.28 20.40 31.71
N THR A 447 -5.88 21.34 32.58
CA THR A 447 -4.47 21.58 32.92
C THR A 447 -4.28 21.66 34.43
N GLY A 448 -3.13 21.16 34.91
CA GLY A 448 -2.68 21.34 36.29
C GLY A 448 -1.81 22.58 36.49
N GLU A 449 -1.20 22.71 37.66
CA GLU A 449 -0.18 23.74 37.91
C GLU A 449 1.11 23.44 37.13
N ALA A 450 1.66 24.45 36.47
CA ALA A 450 2.92 24.35 35.75
C ALA A 450 4.04 25.11 36.47
N ALA A 451 5.21 24.48 36.59
CA ALA A 451 6.40 25.09 37.16
C ALA A 451 7.66 24.54 36.48
N LEU A 452 8.73 25.33 36.48
CA LEU A 452 10.00 24.92 35.90
C LEU A 452 10.55 23.65 36.59
N GLY A 453 11.04 22.71 35.77
CA GLY A 453 11.55 21.43 36.24
C GLY A 453 10.50 20.46 36.78
N LYS A 454 9.20 20.80 36.69
CA LYS A 454 8.09 19.92 37.09
C LYS A 454 7.25 19.50 35.87
N PRO A 455 6.81 18.23 35.81
CA PRO A 455 5.90 17.79 34.77
C PRO A 455 4.54 18.46 34.91
N LEU A 456 4.03 19.05 33.82
CA LEU A 456 2.64 19.49 33.72
C LEU A 456 1.77 18.33 33.24
N ALA A 457 0.76 17.97 34.03
CA ALA A 457 -0.30 17.07 33.60
C ALA A 457 -1.35 17.83 32.77
N LEU A 458 -1.66 17.26 31.60
CA LEU A 458 -2.71 17.70 30.69
C LEU A 458 -3.72 16.57 30.50
N GLU A 459 -4.99 16.91 30.42
CA GLU A 459 -6.07 16.00 30.06
C GLU A 459 -6.80 16.54 28.83
N VAL A 460 -6.89 15.74 27.78
CA VAL A 460 -7.52 16.12 26.52
C VAL A 460 -8.72 15.23 26.27
N ALA A 461 -9.90 15.82 26.11
CA ALA A 461 -11.12 15.10 25.76
C ALA A 461 -11.68 15.57 24.43
N VAL A 462 -12.29 14.63 23.69
CA VAL A 462 -13.01 14.87 22.44
C VAL A 462 -14.48 14.55 22.67
N ARG A 463 -15.39 15.40 22.18
CA ARG A 463 -16.80 15.07 22.04
C ARG A 463 -17.18 15.14 20.57
N ALA A 464 -17.79 14.08 20.06
CA ALA A 464 -18.22 13.95 18.67
C ALA A 464 -19.54 13.16 18.60
N GLU A 465 -20.30 13.35 17.53
CA GLU A 465 -21.51 12.56 17.28
C GLU A 465 -21.14 11.32 16.44
N ALA A 466 -21.08 10.14 17.07
CA ALA A 466 -20.80 8.88 16.39
C ALA A 466 -21.63 7.73 17.00
N ARG A 467 -22.03 6.76 16.16
CA ARG A 467 -22.71 5.54 16.65
C ARG A 467 -21.70 4.50 17.10
N HIS A 468 -20.58 4.38 16.39
CA HIS A 468 -19.41 3.61 16.78
C HIS A 468 -18.21 4.55 16.93
N TRP A 469 -17.77 4.74 18.17
CA TRP A 469 -16.67 5.63 18.50
C TRP A 469 -15.34 5.08 17.99
N ALA A 470 -14.62 5.90 17.22
CA ALA A 470 -13.24 5.67 16.85
C ALA A 470 -12.34 6.60 17.67
N PRO A 471 -11.16 6.15 18.14
CA PRO A 471 -10.21 7.06 18.75
C PRO A 471 -9.85 8.19 17.79
N HIS A 472 -9.97 9.42 18.27
CA HIS A 472 -9.55 10.60 17.55
C HIS A 472 -8.04 10.78 17.70
N VAL A 473 -7.36 11.16 16.61
CA VAL A 473 -5.96 11.61 16.71
C VAL A 473 -5.95 13.10 16.97
N VAL A 474 -5.42 13.49 18.12
CA VAL A 474 -5.26 14.89 18.51
C VAL A 474 -3.78 15.25 18.53
N GLN A 475 -3.39 16.20 17.69
CA GLN A 475 -2.07 16.79 17.70
C GLN A 475 -2.01 17.86 18.80
N VAL A 476 -0.96 17.82 19.60
CA VAL A 476 -0.66 18.77 20.68
C VAL A 476 0.61 19.51 20.33
N GLU A 477 0.53 20.83 20.32
CA GLU A 477 1.64 21.75 20.11
C GLU A 477 1.75 22.66 21.33
N VAL A 478 2.99 22.93 21.78
CA VAL A 478 3.24 23.77 22.95
C VAL A 478 4.14 24.91 22.53
N ALA A 479 3.59 26.13 22.50
CA ALA A 479 4.32 27.34 22.15
C ALA A 479 4.89 28.02 23.39
N ARG A 480 6.15 28.45 23.27
CA ARG A 480 6.86 29.28 24.24
C ARG A 480 6.22 30.67 24.39
N PRO A 481 6.55 31.42 25.45
CA PRO A 481 6.11 32.81 25.59
C PRO A 481 6.56 33.72 24.45
N ASP A 482 7.67 33.38 23.78
CA ASP A 482 8.19 34.06 22.59
C ASP A 482 7.50 33.61 21.27
N GLY A 483 6.55 32.68 21.34
CA GLY A 483 5.83 32.12 20.21
C GLY A 483 6.53 30.96 19.50
N ALA A 484 7.77 30.61 19.87
CA ALA A 484 8.47 29.48 19.25
C ALA A 484 7.81 28.14 19.62
N LEU A 485 7.79 27.21 18.65
CA LEU A 485 7.22 25.87 18.78
C LEU A 485 8.35 24.82 18.91
N PRO A 486 8.84 24.54 20.13
CA PRO A 486 9.84 23.50 20.34
C PRO A 486 9.28 22.11 19.96
N PRO A 487 9.88 21.40 18.97
CA PRO A 487 9.37 20.09 18.53
C PRO A 487 9.40 19.03 19.64
N LEU A 488 10.23 19.21 20.67
CA LEU A 488 10.34 18.28 21.79
C LEU A 488 9.07 18.18 22.65
N TYR A 489 8.19 19.19 22.61
CA TYR A 489 6.90 19.19 23.31
C TYR A 489 5.72 18.81 22.42
N ALA A 490 5.92 18.70 21.09
CA ALA A 490 4.86 18.28 20.17
C ALA A 490 4.54 16.78 20.32
N ARG A 491 3.26 16.41 20.40
CA ARG A 491 2.81 15.02 20.59
C ARG A 491 1.54 14.76 19.81
N ASN A 492 1.32 13.51 19.41
CA ASN A 492 0.01 13.04 18.97
C ASN A 492 -0.59 12.13 20.03
N LEU A 493 -1.88 12.29 20.30
CA LEU A 493 -2.65 11.52 21.26
C LEU A 493 -3.75 10.76 20.55
N LEU A 494 -4.02 9.53 20.99
CA LEU A 494 -5.29 8.85 20.70
C LEU A 494 -6.26 9.17 21.83
N VAL A 495 -7.36 9.81 21.48
CA VAL A 495 -8.41 10.20 22.42
C VAL A 495 -9.66 9.39 22.11
N GLY A 496 -9.97 8.43 22.98
CA GLY A 496 -11.17 7.60 22.89
C GLY A 496 -12.39 8.27 23.54
N GLU A 497 -13.31 7.46 24.06
CA GLU A 497 -14.46 7.95 24.83
C GLU A 497 -14.04 8.57 26.18
N THR A 498 -12.92 8.09 26.72
CA THR A 498 -12.31 8.65 27.93
C THR A 498 -11.24 9.67 27.56
N PRO A 499 -11.10 10.77 28.33
CA PRO A 499 -10.02 11.72 28.14
C PRO A 499 -8.64 11.06 28.15
N ALA A 500 -7.73 11.55 27.31
CA ALA A 500 -6.35 11.11 27.26
C ALA A 500 -5.47 12.01 28.12
N ALA A 501 -4.61 11.39 28.95
CA ALA A 501 -3.62 12.10 29.73
C ALA A 501 -2.32 12.29 28.93
N LEU A 502 -1.71 13.47 29.06
CA LEU A 502 -0.39 13.80 28.53
C LEU A 502 0.44 14.52 29.59
N VAL A 503 1.75 14.32 29.55
CA VAL A 503 2.69 15.05 30.40
C VAL A 503 3.60 15.91 29.53
N ILE A 504 3.66 17.20 29.85
CA ILE A 504 4.67 18.12 29.28
C ILE A 504 5.81 18.27 30.29
N PRO A 505 7.02 17.78 29.97
CA PRO A 505 8.14 17.80 30.90
C PRO A 505 8.90 19.14 30.80
N PHE A 506 8.35 20.22 31.37
CA PHE A 506 9.05 21.51 31.40
C PHE A 506 10.41 21.36 32.08
N ALA A 507 11.45 21.81 31.38
CA ALA A 507 12.82 21.77 31.86
C ALA A 507 13.06 22.87 32.89
N PHE A 508 14.12 22.73 33.70
CA PHE A 508 14.49 23.75 34.68
C PHE A 508 14.95 25.06 34.02
N ASN A 509 15.51 24.97 32.80
CA ASN A 509 16.05 26.09 32.03
C ASN A 509 15.09 26.60 30.94
N ASP A 510 13.83 26.17 30.95
CA ASP A 510 12.80 26.77 30.10
C ASP A 510 12.48 28.21 30.53
N PRO A 511 12.02 29.08 29.61
CA PRO A 511 11.56 30.41 29.98
C PRO A 511 10.31 30.36 30.86
N ALA A 512 10.34 31.06 31.99
CA ALA A 512 9.13 31.38 32.74
C ALA A 512 8.21 32.30 31.92
N GLY A 513 6.91 32.23 32.18
CA GLY A 513 5.89 33.06 31.52
C GLY A 513 4.68 32.27 31.05
N THR A 514 3.87 32.90 30.19
CA THR A 514 2.67 32.26 29.64
C THR A 514 3.03 31.46 28.40
N TRP A 515 2.94 30.14 28.52
CA TRP A 515 3.02 29.20 27.40
C TRP A 515 1.62 28.95 26.84
N THR A 516 1.54 28.50 25.60
CA THR A 516 0.27 28.22 24.93
C THR A 516 0.24 26.76 24.49
N VAL A 517 -0.69 25.98 25.04
CA VAL A 517 -0.96 24.61 24.60
C VAL A 517 -2.09 24.64 23.58
N ARG A 518 -1.79 24.24 22.36
CA ARG A 518 -2.77 24.09 21.28
C ARG A 518 -3.02 22.62 21.02
N VAL A 519 -4.29 22.21 21.02
CA VAL A 519 -4.70 20.87 20.64
C VAL A 519 -5.54 20.95 19.37
N ARG A 520 -5.37 19.99 18.46
CA ARG A 520 -6.09 19.93 17.18
C ARG A 520 -6.49 18.51 16.86
N ASP A 521 -7.78 18.26 16.65
CA ASP A 521 -8.27 17.02 16.08
C ASP A 521 -7.86 16.96 14.61
N VAL A 522 -7.05 15.95 14.25
CA VAL A 522 -6.41 15.87 12.93
C VAL A 522 -7.45 15.66 11.83
N ALA A 523 -8.46 14.82 12.07
CA ALA A 523 -9.46 14.48 11.06
C ALA A 523 -10.39 15.65 10.70
N SER A 524 -10.84 16.41 11.71
CA SER A 524 -11.78 17.52 11.51
C SER A 524 -11.12 18.89 11.38
N GLY A 525 -9.87 19.05 11.85
CA GLY A 525 -9.17 20.32 11.93
C GLY A 525 -9.61 21.22 13.09
N VAL A 526 -10.61 20.82 13.89
CA VAL A 526 -11.05 21.56 15.08
C VAL A 526 -9.88 21.68 16.05
N SER A 527 -9.67 22.89 16.58
CA SER A 527 -8.59 23.14 17.53
C SER A 527 -9.07 23.94 18.72
N GLU A 528 -8.47 23.68 19.87
CA GLU A 528 -8.66 24.41 21.12
C GLU A 528 -7.29 24.89 21.63
N THR A 529 -7.27 26.01 22.34
CA THR A 529 -6.03 26.60 22.87
C THR A 529 -6.18 26.96 24.34
N CYS A 530 -5.20 26.56 25.16
CA CYS A 530 -5.18 26.78 26.59
C CYS A 530 -3.87 27.50 27.01
N PRO A 531 -3.94 28.70 27.60
CA PRO A 531 -2.76 29.35 28.17
C PRO A 531 -2.35 28.68 29.49
N VAL A 532 -1.04 28.54 29.69
CA VAL A 532 -0.44 27.90 30.86
C VAL A 532 0.65 28.83 31.42
N GLY A 533 0.46 29.31 32.65
CA GLY A 533 1.48 30.09 33.34
C GLY A 533 2.53 29.17 33.96
N VAL A 534 3.77 29.20 33.45
CA VAL A 534 4.91 28.46 33.98
C VAL A 534 5.74 29.39 34.86
N LYS A 535 5.90 29.03 36.13
CA LYS A 535 6.65 29.79 37.13
C LYS A 535 7.98 29.18 37.49
#